data_AF-A0A5R9ASZ9-F1
#
_entry.id   AF-A0A5R9ASZ9-F1
#
_cell.length_a   1.000
_cell.length_b   1.000
_cell.length_c   1.000
_cell.angle_alpha   90.00
_cell.angle_beta   90.00
_cell.angle_gamma   90.00
#
_symmetry.space_group_name_H-M   'P 1'
#
loop_
_entity.id
_entity.type
_entity.pdbx_description
1 polymer ?
#
loop_
_entity_poly.entity_id
_entity_poly.type
_entity_poly.pdbx_seq_one_letter_code
_entity_poly.pdbx_strand_id
1 'polypeptide(L)'
;MLLVAGGHLQIRNSPNLKELEKVSEFGKDNGIHGGVWECPDLFPLKIEGTDEEKWVLLISTNPGAPNGGSGTQYFIGNFDGNTFTTDQVEEKWIDLGRDNYAGVTYNNTPNNE
;
A
#
# COMPACT_ATOMS: atom_id res chain seq x y z
N MET A 1 -9.77 3.29 6.21
CA MET A 1 -8.69 2.79 7.09
C MET A 1 -8.06 1.58 6.46
N LEU A 2 -6.74 1.58 6.34
CA LEU A 2 -5.95 0.44 5.90
C LEU A 2 -5.43 -0.28 7.14
N LEU A 3 -5.70 -1.58 7.24
CA LEU A 3 -5.15 -2.42 8.30
C LEU A 3 -4.50 -3.64 7.66
N VAL A 4 -3.24 -3.85 7.94
CA VAL A 4 -2.63 -5.14 7.60
C VAL A 4 -2.88 -6.13 8.72
N ALA A 5 -3.32 -7.33 8.36
CA ALA A 5 -3.60 -8.43 9.29
C ALA A 5 -2.80 -9.67 8.87
N GLY A 6 -1.53 -9.74 9.28
CA GLY A 6 -0.62 -10.80 8.86
C GLY A 6 -0.07 -10.53 7.47
N GLY A 7 -0.38 -11.39 6.49
CA GLY A 7 0.12 -11.29 5.12
C GLY A 7 -0.83 -10.65 4.11
N HIS A 8 -1.83 -9.87 4.54
CA HIS A 8 -2.78 -9.22 3.64
C HIS A 8 -3.30 -7.91 4.21
N LEU A 9 -3.71 -7.01 3.31
CA LEU A 9 -4.41 -5.78 3.62
C LEU A 9 -5.90 -6.06 3.82
N GLN A 10 -6.49 -5.40 4.82
CA GLN A 10 -7.92 -5.27 5.04
C GLN A 10 -8.29 -3.79 4.95
N ILE A 11 -9.20 -3.45 4.05
CA ILE A 11 -9.73 -2.10 3.90
C ILE A 11 -11.01 -1.99 4.72
N ARG A 12 -11.06 -0.96 5.56
CA ARG A 12 -12.20 -0.69 6.45
C ARG A 12 -12.72 0.72 6.28
N ASN A 13 -14.03 0.86 6.22
CA ASN A 13 -14.71 2.14 6.17
C ASN A 13 -15.38 2.45 7.50
N SER A 14 -15.52 3.74 7.79
CA SER A 14 -16.17 4.22 8.99
C SER A 14 -16.81 5.58 8.74
N PRO A 15 -18.10 5.77 9.08
CA PRO A 15 -18.74 7.08 8.99
C PRO A 15 -18.30 8.03 10.12
N ASN A 16 -17.70 7.51 11.20
CA ASN A 16 -17.47 8.27 12.44
C ASN A 16 -16.09 7.99 13.10
N LEU A 17 -15.22 7.23 12.44
CA LEU A 17 -13.90 6.79 12.91
C LEU A 17 -13.93 5.92 14.19
N LYS A 18 -15.08 5.38 14.57
CA LYS A 18 -15.27 4.49 15.73
C LYS A 18 -15.81 3.11 15.32
N GLU A 19 -16.88 3.12 14.54
CA GLU A 19 -17.52 1.94 13.97
C GLU A 19 -16.81 1.62 12.65
N LEU A 20 -16.06 0.52 12.60
CA LEU A 20 -15.23 0.16 11.45
C LEU A 20 -15.75 -1.12 10.80
N GLU A 21 -16.26 -1.00 9.57
CA GLU A 21 -16.72 -2.14 8.76
C GLU A 21 -15.62 -2.54 7.77
N LYS A 22 -15.32 -3.84 7.69
CA LYS A 22 -14.40 -4.36 6.66
C LYS A 22 -15.13 -4.45 5.32
N VAL A 23 -14.63 -3.75 4.32
CA VAL A 23 -15.25 -3.64 2.99
C VAL A 23 -14.53 -4.47 1.93
N SER A 24 -13.22 -4.70 2.06
CA SER A 24 -12.46 -5.55 1.13
C SER A 24 -11.14 -6.04 1.74
N GLU A 25 -10.45 -6.91 1.01
CA GLU A 25 -9.10 -7.41 1.32
C GLU A 25 -8.26 -7.42 0.04
N PHE A 26 -6.94 -7.24 0.18
CA PHE A 26 -5.99 -7.32 -0.92
C PHE A 26 -4.71 -8.06 -0.49
N GLY A 27 -4.06 -8.76 -1.42
CA GLY A 27 -2.70 -9.25 -1.23
C GLY A 27 -2.57 -10.68 -0.72
N LYS A 28 -3.60 -11.55 -0.80
CA LYS A 28 -3.40 -12.98 -0.45
C LYS A 28 -2.55 -13.73 -1.49
N ASP A 29 -2.65 -13.29 -2.74
CA ASP A 29 -2.00 -13.91 -3.90
C ASP A 29 -1.06 -12.93 -4.64
N ASN A 30 -0.82 -11.75 -4.04
CA ASN A 30 0.00 -10.68 -4.64
C ASN A 30 1.01 -10.17 -3.62
N GLY A 31 2.22 -9.89 -4.09
CA GLY A 31 3.30 -9.36 -3.27
C GLY A 31 4.08 -10.44 -2.53
N ILE A 32 5.09 -9.99 -1.79
CA ILE A 32 6.00 -10.90 -1.09
C ILE A 32 5.34 -11.49 0.16
N HIS A 33 5.43 -12.81 0.35
CA HIS A 33 4.92 -13.51 1.54
C HIS A 33 6.02 -14.17 2.38
N GLY A 34 7.25 -13.69 2.23
CA GLY A 34 8.42 -14.15 3.00
C GLY A 34 8.46 -13.70 4.47
N GLY A 35 7.52 -12.84 4.89
CA GLY A 35 7.36 -12.38 6.27
C GLY A 35 6.03 -11.68 6.50
N VAL A 36 5.99 -10.75 7.46
CA VAL A 36 4.75 -10.05 7.85
C VAL A 36 4.63 -8.76 7.05
N TRP A 37 3.41 -8.42 6.59
CA TRP A 37 3.13 -7.13 5.99
C TRP A 37 2.88 -6.10 7.12
N GLU A 38 3.32 -4.87 6.91
CA GLU A 38 3.31 -3.80 7.90
C GLU A 38 3.12 -2.45 7.20
N CYS A 39 2.73 -1.43 7.96
CA CYS A 39 2.68 -0.02 7.53
C CYS A 39 2.08 0.21 6.12
N PRO A 40 0.78 -0.09 5.90
CA PRO A 40 0.13 0.19 4.63
C PRO A 40 -0.08 1.70 4.43
N ASP A 41 0.10 2.18 3.20
CA ASP A 41 -0.26 3.54 2.78
C ASP A 41 -0.87 3.53 1.38
N LEU A 42 -1.96 4.25 1.16
CA LEU A 42 -2.72 4.25 -0.10
C LEU A 42 -3.06 5.68 -0.50
N PHE A 43 -2.53 6.13 -1.63
CA PHE A 43 -2.71 7.49 -2.11
C PHE A 43 -2.82 7.53 -3.64
N PRO A 44 -3.56 8.50 -4.19
CA PRO A 44 -3.56 8.76 -5.62
C PRO A 44 -2.25 9.44 -6.04
N LEU A 45 -1.82 9.19 -7.26
CA LEU A 45 -0.67 9.85 -7.88
C LEU A 45 -0.93 10.08 -9.37
N LYS A 46 -0.72 11.31 -9.83
CA LYS A 46 -0.85 11.71 -11.23
C LYS A 46 0.32 11.16 -12.04
N ILE A 47 0.04 10.55 -13.19
CA ILE A 47 1.07 10.13 -14.13
C ILE A 47 1.61 11.38 -14.84
N GLU A 48 2.93 11.59 -14.73
CA GLU A 48 3.62 12.73 -15.32
C GLU A 48 3.31 12.88 -16.81
N GLY A 49 2.96 14.10 -17.23
CA GLY A 49 2.66 14.42 -18.62
C GLY A 49 1.27 13.97 -19.11
N THR A 50 0.42 13.43 -18.24
CA THR A 50 -0.96 13.02 -18.59
C THR A 50 -1.96 13.62 -17.61
N ASP A 51 -3.27 13.45 -17.85
CA ASP A 51 -4.32 13.72 -16.86
C ASP A 51 -4.80 12.45 -16.15
N GLU A 52 -4.10 11.33 -16.35
CA GLU A 52 -4.42 10.06 -15.71
C GLU A 52 -3.88 10.02 -14.28
N GLU A 53 -4.69 9.51 -13.36
CA GLU A 53 -4.35 9.26 -11.97
C GLU A 53 -4.40 7.75 -11.69
N LYS A 54 -3.42 7.26 -10.91
CA LYS A 54 -3.41 5.89 -10.40
C LYS A 54 -3.32 5.90 -8.88
N TRP A 55 -3.78 4.82 -8.28
CA TRP A 55 -3.61 4.60 -6.85
C TRP A 55 -2.35 3.80 -6.60
N VAL A 56 -1.51 4.29 -5.69
CA VAL A 56 -0.30 3.63 -5.22
C VAL A 56 -0.55 3.08 -3.83
N LEU A 57 -0.39 1.76 -3.68
CA LEU A 57 -0.42 1.07 -2.39
C LEU A 57 1.01 0.73 -1.99
N LEU A 58 1.50 1.31 -0.90
CA LEU A 58 2.73 0.90 -0.24
C LEU A 58 2.43 -0.14 0.83
N ILE A 59 3.29 -1.15 0.92
CA ILE A 59 3.30 -2.14 1.99
C ILE A 59 4.74 -2.33 2.44
N SER A 60 5.01 -2.11 3.72
CA SER A 60 6.30 -2.49 4.29
C SER A 60 6.28 -3.96 4.72
N THR A 61 7.43 -4.60 4.81
CA THR A 61 7.53 -5.98 5.28
C THR A 61 8.79 -6.21 6.08
N ASN A 62 8.71 -7.10 7.06
CA ASN A 62 9.85 -7.63 7.78
C ASN A 62 9.53 -9.05 8.34
N PRO A 63 10.40 -10.05 8.12
CA PRO A 63 11.48 -10.07 7.13
C PRO A 63 10.92 -10.20 5.70
N GLY A 64 11.80 -10.19 4.69
CA GLY A 64 11.43 -10.56 3.32
C GLY A 64 11.88 -9.59 2.23
N ALA A 65 12.59 -8.52 2.59
CA ALA A 65 13.13 -7.58 1.61
C ALA A 65 14.24 -8.19 0.73
N PRO A 66 14.50 -7.66 -0.48
CA PRO A 66 15.47 -8.21 -1.43
C PRO A 66 16.88 -8.32 -0.87
N ASN A 67 17.25 -7.42 0.05
CA ASN A 67 18.58 -7.40 0.68
C ASN A 67 18.61 -7.96 2.10
N GLY A 68 17.57 -8.72 2.47
CA GLY A 68 17.34 -9.24 3.80
C GLY A 68 16.75 -8.21 4.76
N GLY A 69 16.11 -8.69 5.83
CA GLY A 69 15.45 -7.83 6.82
C GLY A 69 14.23 -7.12 6.23
N SER A 70 14.15 -5.81 6.48
CA SER A 70 13.01 -4.95 6.22
C SER A 70 13.08 -4.23 4.87
N GLY A 71 11.92 -3.91 4.29
CA GLY A 71 11.82 -3.10 3.08
C GLY A 71 10.37 -2.74 2.72
N THR A 72 10.19 -1.93 1.69
CA THR A 72 8.85 -1.46 1.26
C THR A 72 8.60 -1.82 -0.21
N GLN A 73 7.57 -2.64 -0.42
CA GLN A 73 7.04 -2.96 -1.74
C GLN A 73 5.91 -1.99 -2.11
N TYR A 74 5.60 -1.87 -3.39
CA TYR A 74 4.48 -1.08 -3.86
C TYR A 74 3.68 -1.77 -4.97
N PHE A 75 2.41 -1.37 -5.09
CA PHE A 75 1.49 -1.76 -6.15
C PHE A 75 0.89 -0.53 -6.78
N ILE A 76 0.78 -0.51 -8.11
CA ILE A 76 0.09 0.55 -8.86
C ILE A 76 -1.23 -0.01 -9.38
N GLY A 77 -2.33 0.70 -9.16
CA GLY A 77 -3.65 0.17 -9.43
C GLY A 77 -4.76 1.22 -9.45
N ASN A 78 -5.98 0.75 -9.19
CA ASN A 78 -7.18 1.56 -9.04
C ASN A 78 -7.79 1.34 -7.65
N PHE A 79 -8.48 2.35 -7.13
CA PHE A 79 -9.24 2.26 -5.89
C PHE A 79 -10.60 2.91 -6.07
N ASP A 80 -11.66 2.17 -5.78
CA ASP A 80 -13.05 2.64 -5.94
C ASP A 80 -13.66 3.22 -4.64
N GLY A 81 -12.84 3.40 -3.59
CA GLY A 81 -13.27 3.77 -2.25
C GLY A 81 -13.52 2.59 -1.31
N ASN A 82 -13.58 1.37 -1.84
CA ASN A 82 -13.76 0.13 -1.07
C ASN A 82 -12.70 -0.92 -1.41
N THR A 83 -12.38 -1.11 -2.68
CA THR A 83 -11.54 -2.19 -3.22
C THR A 83 -10.37 -1.62 -4.00
N PHE A 84 -9.16 -2.10 -3.68
CA PHE A 84 -7.97 -1.84 -4.47
C PHE A 84 -7.76 -2.99 -5.47
N THR A 85 -7.49 -2.66 -6.73
CA THR A 85 -7.20 -3.62 -7.80
C THR A 85 -5.94 -3.23 -8.55
N THR A 86 -5.17 -4.21 -9.01
CA THR A 86 -3.94 -3.99 -9.77
C THR A 86 -3.75 -5.11 -10.80
N ASP A 87 -3.18 -4.74 -11.96
CA ASP A 87 -2.71 -5.69 -12.98
C ASP A 87 -1.23 -6.07 -12.76
N GLN A 88 -0.60 -5.52 -11.70
CA GLN A 88 0.79 -5.80 -11.37
C GLN A 88 0.94 -7.23 -10.83
N VAL A 89 1.74 -8.03 -11.53
CA VAL A 89 2.09 -9.40 -11.13
C VAL A 89 3.45 -9.45 -10.43
N GLU A 90 4.37 -8.57 -10.81
CA GLU A 90 5.74 -8.55 -10.28
C GLU A 90 5.82 -7.84 -8.92
N GLU A 91 6.71 -8.33 -8.05
CA GLU A 91 7.10 -7.62 -6.85
C GLU A 91 7.94 -6.40 -7.22
N LYS A 92 7.48 -5.21 -6.81
CA LYS A 92 8.21 -3.96 -7.02
C LYS A 92 8.53 -3.31 -5.69
N TRP A 93 9.74 -2.77 -5.61
CA TRP A 93 10.32 -2.22 -4.39
C TRP A 93 10.58 -0.74 -4.57
N ILE A 94 10.24 0.08 -3.57
CA ILE A 94 10.49 1.52 -3.63
C ILE A 94 12.00 1.83 -3.60
N ASP A 95 12.76 0.96 -2.93
CA ASP A 95 14.19 1.11 -2.71
C ASP A 95 14.83 -0.29 -2.60
N LEU A 96 16.01 -0.45 -3.21
CA LEU A 96 16.80 -1.69 -3.18
C LEU A 96 17.99 -1.58 -2.22
N GLY A 97 17.93 -0.69 -1.25
CA GLY A 97 18.85 -0.59 -0.12
C GLY A 97 18.40 -1.47 1.04
N ARG A 98 19.00 -1.23 2.21
CA ARG A 98 18.64 -1.92 3.47
C ARG A 98 17.89 -1.05 4.46
N ASP A 99 17.97 0.27 4.29
CA ASP A 99 17.60 1.25 5.31
C ASP A 99 16.47 2.18 4.83
N ASN A 100 15.48 1.61 4.12
CA ASN A 100 14.26 2.29 3.69
C ASN A 100 13.05 1.40 4.01
N TYR A 101 12.33 1.75 5.08
CA TYR A 101 11.24 0.95 5.63
C TYR A 101 10.25 1.83 6.40
N ALA A 102 8.97 1.47 6.37
CA ALA A 102 7.88 2.15 7.07
C ALA A 102 7.73 3.66 6.73
N GLY A 103 8.13 4.05 5.51
CA GLY A 103 7.78 5.35 4.97
C GLY A 103 6.27 5.50 4.78
N VAL A 104 5.74 6.65 5.16
CA VAL A 104 4.33 7.03 4.95
C VAL A 104 4.27 8.44 4.36
N THR A 105 3.25 8.69 3.55
CA THR A 105 2.99 10.02 2.99
C THR A 105 2.48 10.99 4.04
N TYR A 106 2.68 12.29 3.77
CA TYR A 106 2.09 13.35 4.57
C TYR A 106 0.64 13.57 4.13
N ASN A 107 -0.29 13.63 5.10
CA ASN A 107 -1.65 14.04 4.84
C ASN A 107 -1.78 15.58 4.86
N ASN A 108 -2.67 16.14 4.04
CA ASN A 108 -2.96 17.58 3.92
C ASN A 108 -1.72 18.43 3.56
N THR A 109 -1.02 18.04 2.50
CA THR A 109 0.04 18.86 1.91
C THR A 109 -0.49 20.26 1.52
N PRO A 110 0.38 21.27 1.46
CA PRO A 110 0.03 22.54 0.84
C PRO A 110 -0.48 22.32 -0.59
N ASN A 111 -1.46 23.13 -1.02
CA ASN A 111 -2.06 23.08 -2.35
C ASN A 111 -2.90 21.83 -2.70
N ASN A 112 -3.21 20.95 -1.74
CA ASN A 112 -3.91 19.68 -1.96
C ASN A 112 -3.16 18.75 -2.94
N GLU A 113 -1.84 18.68 -2.79
CA GLU A 113 -0.94 17.80 -3.57
C GLU A 113 -0.85 16.37 -3.00
#